data_AF-A0A2X2WIP1-F1
#
_entry.id   AF-A0A2X2WIP1-F1
#
_cell.length_a   1.000
_cell.length_b   1.000
_cell.length_c   1.000
_cell.angle_alpha   90.00
_cell.angle_beta   90.00
_cell.angle_gamma   90.00
#
_symmetry.space_group_name_H-M   'P 1'
#
loop_
_entity.id
_entity.type
_entity.pdbx_description
1 polymer ?
#
loop_
_entity_poly.entity_id
_entity_poly.type
_entity_poly.pdbx_seq_one_letter_code
_entity_poly.pdbx_strand_id
1 'polypeptide(L)'
;MSLQFADLQSNLEWGQNLEATIRLREELAEHRRALLQMQEMAAKYGCDISRPARNAQEAVQWLYFAYLAAVKSQNGGAMSLGRTASFLDIYIERDFKAGILTEEQAQELIDHIHHEDPYGALPAHAGI
;
A
#
# COMPACT_ATOMS: atom_id res chain seq x y z
N MET A 1 -11.25 1.61 -10.80
CA MET A 1 -12.25 1.22 -9.77
C MET A 1 -13.64 1.80 -10.04
N SER A 2 -13.77 3.05 -10.54
CA SER A 2 -15.06 3.64 -10.94
C SER A 2 -15.77 2.92 -12.10
N LEU A 3 -15.01 2.44 -13.10
CA LEU A 3 -15.54 1.71 -14.26
C LEU A 3 -16.23 0.38 -13.87
N GLN A 4 -15.59 -0.43 -13.01
CA GLN A 4 -16.17 -1.71 -12.57
C GLN A 4 -17.47 -1.54 -11.76
N PHE A 5 -17.58 -0.48 -10.97
CA PHE A 5 -18.80 -0.21 -10.21
C PHE A 5 -19.96 0.24 -11.12
N ALA A 6 -19.64 0.95 -12.22
CA ALA A 6 -20.60 1.36 -13.24
C ALA A 6 -21.13 0.17 -14.05
N ASP A 7 -20.27 -0.78 -14.43
CA ASP A 7 -20.70 -1.98 -15.16
C ASP A 7 -21.65 -2.87 -14.34
N LEU A 8 -21.46 -2.91 -13.01
CA LEU A 8 -22.34 -3.65 -12.09
C LEU A 8 -23.70 -2.97 -11.86
N GLN A 9 -23.82 -1.67 -12.15
CA GLN A 9 -25.09 -0.94 -12.05
C GLN A 9 -26.07 -1.43 -13.13
N SER A 10 -25.60 -1.56 -14.37
CA SER A 10 -26.41 -2.07 -15.48
C SER A 10 -26.86 -3.52 -15.26
N ASN A 11 -25.99 -4.39 -14.75
CA ASN A 11 -26.31 -5.79 -14.48
C ASN A 11 -27.34 -5.95 -13.34
N LEU A 12 -27.25 -5.09 -12.31
CA LEU A 12 -28.21 -5.02 -11.21
C LEU A 12 -29.59 -4.59 -11.69
N GLU A 13 -29.65 -3.56 -12.53
CA GLU A 13 -30.89 -3.01 -13.10
C GLU A 13 -31.57 -3.99 -14.08
N TRP A 14 -30.78 -4.86 -14.73
CA TRP A 14 -31.27 -5.88 -15.69
C TRP A 14 -31.50 -7.26 -15.05
N GLY A 15 -31.31 -7.40 -13.73
CA GLY A 15 -31.60 -8.64 -12.98
C GLY A 15 -30.71 -9.84 -13.32
N GLN A 16 -29.58 -9.63 -14.00
CA GLN A 16 -28.65 -10.71 -14.34
C GLN A 16 -27.74 -11.04 -13.16
N ASN A 17 -27.78 -12.30 -12.71
CA ASN A 17 -26.94 -12.81 -11.62
C ASN A 17 -26.98 -11.90 -10.38
N LEU A 18 -28.21 -11.54 -9.97
CA LEU A 18 -28.52 -10.48 -9.02
C LEU A 18 -27.76 -10.61 -7.69
N GLU A 19 -27.75 -11.81 -7.10
CA GLU A 19 -27.07 -12.09 -5.84
C GLU A 19 -25.56 -11.91 -5.94
N ALA A 20 -24.94 -12.43 -7.01
CA ALA A 20 -23.51 -12.25 -7.26
C ALA A 20 -23.15 -10.77 -7.48
N THR A 21 -24.01 -10.03 -8.18
CA THR A 21 -23.83 -8.59 -8.44
C THR A 21 -23.92 -7.78 -7.15
N ILE A 22 -24.92 -8.05 -6.30
CA ILE A 22 -25.07 -7.38 -4.99
C ILE A 22 -23.84 -7.65 -4.12
N ARG A 23 -23.44 -8.91 -3.98
CA ARG A 23 -22.28 -9.30 -3.18
C ARG A 23 -21.00 -8.62 -3.67
N LEU A 24 -20.75 -8.60 -4.99
CA LEU A 24 -19.56 -7.96 -5.53
C LEU A 24 -19.55 -6.44 -5.30
N ARG A 25 -20.72 -5.78 -5.31
CA ARG A 25 -20.82 -4.35 -4.98
C ARG A 25 -20.51 -4.07 -3.52
N GLU A 26 -20.99 -4.92 -2.60
CA GLU A 26 -20.67 -4.82 -1.17
C GLU A 26 -19.17 -5.02 -0.94
N GLU A 27 -18.57 -6.05 -1.54
CA GLU A 27 -17.12 -6.30 -1.46
C GLU A 27 -16.30 -5.11 -2.01
N LEU A 28 -16.71 -4.52 -3.13
CA LEU A 28 -16.04 -3.32 -3.68
C LEU A 28 -16.21 -2.08 -2.78
N ALA A 29 -17.36 -1.93 -2.12
CA ALA A 29 -17.60 -0.85 -1.17
C ALA A 29 -16.69 -0.99 0.06
N GLU A 30 -16.54 -2.21 0.58
CA GLU A 30 -15.63 -2.51 1.69
C GLU A 30 -14.16 -2.33 1.30
N HIS A 31 -13.75 -2.75 0.10
CA HIS A 31 -12.40 -2.46 -0.40
C HIS A 31 -12.13 -0.96 -0.50
N ARG A 32 -13.10 -0.17 -0.97
CA ARG A 32 -12.95 1.30 -1.00
C ARG A 32 -12.81 1.87 0.40
N ARG A 33 -13.61 1.40 1.35
CA ARG A 33 -13.55 1.82 2.75
C ARG A 33 -12.19 1.51 3.38
N ALA A 34 -11.67 0.30 3.15
CA ALA A 34 -10.35 -0.12 3.63
C ALA A 34 -9.22 0.76 3.06
N LEU A 35 -9.28 1.13 1.79
CA LEU A 35 -8.31 2.05 1.17
C LEU A 35 -8.34 3.43 1.83
N LEU A 36 -9.51 3.98 2.14
CA LEU A 36 -9.64 5.27 2.83
C LEU A 36 -9.10 5.19 4.27
N GLN A 37 -9.40 4.11 4.99
CA GLN A 37 -8.86 3.89 6.34
C GLN A 37 -7.33 3.77 6.34
N MET A 38 -6.75 3.18 5.30
CA MET A 38 -5.30 3.14 5.11
C MET A 38 -4.71 4.55 4.95
N GLN A 39 -5.38 5.43 4.19
CA GLN A 39 -4.98 6.84 4.06
C GLN A 39 -5.07 7.58 5.39
N GLU A 40 -6.17 7.44 6.13
CA GLU A 40 -6.33 8.02 7.46
C GLU A 40 -5.28 7.50 8.45
N MET A 41 -4.91 6.22 8.35
CA MET A 41 -3.87 5.64 9.18
C MET A 41 -2.51 6.28 8.86
N ALA A 42 -2.11 6.35 7.60
CA ALA A 42 -0.83 6.94 7.19
C ALA A 42 -0.75 8.44 7.54
N ALA A 43 -1.87 9.16 7.44
CA ALA A 43 -1.96 10.58 7.81
C ALA A 43 -1.60 10.83 9.29
N LYS A 44 -1.87 9.88 10.19
CA LYS A 44 -1.47 9.96 11.62
C LYS A 44 0.05 9.97 11.81
N TYR A 45 0.79 9.44 10.86
CA TYR A 45 2.26 9.46 10.83
C TYR A 45 2.81 10.61 9.97
N GLY A 46 1.95 11.52 9.48
CA GLY A 46 2.34 12.65 8.63
C GLY A 46 2.55 12.30 7.16
N CYS A 47 2.12 11.11 6.72
CA CYS A 47 2.29 10.66 5.33
C CYS A 47 0.99 10.77 4.53
N ASP A 48 1.05 11.39 3.35
CA ASP A 48 -0.06 11.44 2.38
C ASP A 48 0.11 10.39 1.28
N ILE A 49 -0.50 9.22 1.49
CA ILE A 49 -0.46 8.09 0.53
C ILE A 49 -1.59 8.14 -0.52
N SER A 50 -2.33 9.25 -0.61
CA SER A 50 -3.35 9.43 -1.67
C SER A 50 -2.72 9.56 -3.07
N ARG A 51 -1.44 9.90 -3.12
CA ARG A 51 -0.64 10.03 -4.34
C ARG A 51 0.36 8.87 -4.51
N PRO A 52 0.81 8.61 -5.76
CA PRO A 52 1.92 7.70 -6.00
C PRO A 52 3.21 8.15 -5.28
N ALA A 53 4.03 7.18 -4.89
CA ALA A 53 5.37 7.42 -4.35
C ALA A 53 6.26 8.11 -5.39
N ARG A 54 7.01 9.12 -4.96
CA ARG A 54 7.88 9.93 -5.81
C ARG A 54 9.34 9.52 -5.73
N ASN A 55 9.76 8.91 -4.63
CA ASN A 55 11.13 8.45 -4.37
C ASN A 55 11.12 7.02 -3.77
N ALA A 56 12.29 6.42 -3.64
CA ALA A 56 12.49 5.09 -3.07
C ALA A 56 12.00 5.01 -1.63
N GLN A 57 12.27 6.03 -0.83
CA GLN A 57 11.82 6.11 0.56
C GLN A 57 10.29 6.07 0.68
N GLU A 58 9.57 6.86 -0.13
CA GLU A 58 8.11 6.84 -0.17
C GLU A 58 7.57 5.49 -0.69
N ALA A 59 8.25 4.86 -1.65
CA ALA A 59 7.82 3.56 -2.18
C ALA A 59 7.88 2.48 -1.09
N VAL A 60 8.99 2.46 -0.34
CA VAL A 60 9.20 1.62 0.84
C VAL A 60 8.14 1.91 1.92
N GLN A 61 7.93 3.18 2.24
CA GLN A 61 6.98 3.60 3.25
C GLN A 61 5.52 3.26 2.87
N TRP A 62 5.13 3.39 1.60
CA TRP A 62 3.76 3.13 1.15
C TRP A 62 3.46 1.65 1.21
N LEU A 63 4.43 0.84 0.80
CA LEU A 63 4.37 -0.61 0.92
C LEU A 63 4.25 -1.03 2.39
N TYR A 64 5.02 -0.40 3.28
CA TYR A 64 4.94 -0.65 4.71
C TYR A 64 3.55 -0.31 5.29
N PHE A 65 2.95 0.83 4.91
CA PHE A 65 1.59 1.16 5.34
C PHE A 65 0.54 0.18 4.82
N ALA A 66 0.69 -0.32 3.60
CA ALA A 66 -0.19 -1.35 3.07
C ALA A 66 -0.09 -2.65 3.90
N TYR A 67 1.12 -3.08 4.24
CA TYR A 67 1.36 -4.21 5.13
C TYR A 67 0.79 -3.99 6.53
N LEU A 68 1.06 -2.82 7.13
CA LEU A 68 0.56 -2.47 8.47
C LEU A 68 -0.97 -2.45 8.54
N ALA A 69 -1.64 -1.95 7.50
CA ALA A 69 -3.10 -1.97 7.41
C ALA A 69 -3.64 -3.41 7.34
N ALA A 70 -2.98 -4.28 6.59
CA ALA A 70 -3.34 -5.70 6.52
C ALA A 70 -3.21 -6.36 7.90
N VAL A 71 -2.06 -6.23 8.56
CA VAL A 71 -1.79 -6.81 9.89
C VAL A 71 -2.76 -6.28 10.96
N LYS A 72 -3.09 -4.98 10.93
CA LYS A 72 -4.07 -4.41 11.88
C LYS A 72 -5.50 -4.89 11.66
N SER A 73 -5.82 -5.35 10.45
CA SER A 73 -7.18 -5.77 10.07
C SER A 73 -7.46 -7.26 10.28
N GLN A 74 -6.43 -8.11 10.35
CA GLN A 74 -6.61 -9.55 10.56
C GLN A 74 -5.61 -10.13 11.57
N ASN A 75 -6.11 -10.95 12.49
CA ASN A 75 -5.30 -11.70 13.46
C ASN A 75 -4.77 -13.03 12.90
N GLY A 76 -4.55 -13.12 11.58
CA GLY A 76 -4.15 -14.36 10.90
C GLY A 76 -2.67 -14.69 11.11
N GLY A 77 -2.36 -15.97 11.40
CA GLY A 77 -1.03 -16.43 11.83
C GLY A 77 0.12 -16.36 10.81
N ALA A 78 -0.09 -15.82 9.61
CA ALA A 78 0.96 -15.56 8.62
C ALA A 78 0.51 -14.53 7.58
N MET A 79 0.95 -13.29 7.69
CA MET A 79 0.86 -12.30 6.61
C MET A 79 2.23 -12.10 5.99
N SER A 80 2.40 -12.51 4.73
CA SER A 80 3.65 -12.28 4.01
C SER A 80 3.59 -10.97 3.24
N LEU A 81 4.69 -10.21 3.25
CA LEU A 81 4.87 -9.00 2.45
C LEU A 81 4.85 -9.26 0.93
N GLY A 82 5.05 -10.52 0.51
CA GLY A 82 5.09 -10.93 -0.89
C GLY A 82 6.41 -10.62 -1.58
N ARG A 83 6.41 -10.59 -2.92
CA ARG A 83 7.61 -10.33 -3.74
C ARG A 83 7.73 -8.83 -4.05
N THR A 84 8.40 -8.10 -3.17
CA THR A 84 8.49 -6.64 -3.24
C THR A 84 9.86 -6.12 -3.67
N ALA A 85 10.91 -6.94 -3.55
CA ALA A 85 12.29 -6.55 -3.87
C ALA A 85 12.42 -5.95 -5.29
N SER A 86 12.01 -6.68 -6.33
CA SER A 86 12.12 -6.19 -7.72
C SER A 86 11.21 -4.98 -8.01
N PHE A 87 10.16 -4.76 -7.22
CA PHE A 87 9.33 -3.57 -7.33
C PHE A 87 10.02 -2.34 -6.74
N LEU A 88 10.64 -2.49 -5.55
CA LEU A 88 11.38 -1.42 -4.88
C LEU A 88 12.68 -1.07 -5.62
N ASP A 89 13.32 -2.07 -6.21
CA ASP A 89 14.53 -1.92 -7.02
C ASP A 89 14.35 -0.88 -8.15
N ILE A 90 13.16 -0.82 -8.77
CA ILE A 90 12.84 0.18 -9.81
C ILE A 90 12.96 1.62 -9.27
N TYR A 91 12.52 1.87 -8.04
CA TYR A 91 12.60 3.19 -7.42
C TYR A 91 14.01 3.49 -6.91
N ILE A 92 14.68 2.50 -6.31
CA ILE A 92 16.04 2.63 -5.80
C ILE A 92 17.01 2.93 -6.95
N GLU A 93 16.98 2.15 -8.02
CA GLU A 93 17.85 2.32 -9.19
C GLU A 93 17.64 3.69 -9.85
N ARG A 94 16.39 4.16 -9.92
CA ARG A 94 16.05 5.48 -10.45
C ARG A 94 16.66 6.59 -9.58
N ASP A 95 16.50 6.49 -8.28
CA ASP A 95 16.95 7.52 -7.34
C ASP A 95 18.47 7.52 -7.19
N PHE A 96 19.10 6.34 -7.25
CA PHE A 96 20.56 6.18 -7.32
C PHE A 96 21.13 6.85 -8.56
N LYS A 97 20.55 6.59 -9.75
CA LYS A 97 20.95 7.25 -11.01
C LYS A 97 20.75 8.76 -10.99
N ALA A 98 19.76 9.25 -10.24
CA ALA A 98 19.51 10.68 -10.08
C ALA A 98 20.41 11.33 -9.01
N GLY A 99 21.23 10.56 -8.30
CA GLY A 99 22.07 11.06 -7.20
C GLY A 99 21.27 11.48 -5.96
N ILE A 100 20.03 11.00 -5.82
CA ILE A 100 19.14 11.30 -4.69
C ILE A 100 19.45 10.39 -3.49
N LEU A 101 19.98 9.20 -3.77
CA LEU A 101 20.21 8.13 -2.80
C LEU A 101 21.62 7.54 -3.00
N THR A 102 22.33 7.27 -1.92
CA THR A 102 23.58 6.48 -1.95
C THR A 102 23.29 4.99 -1.79
N GLU A 103 24.27 4.14 -2.13
CA GLU A 103 24.16 2.68 -1.92
C GLU A 103 23.89 2.35 -0.44
N GLU A 104 24.56 3.05 0.48
CA GLU A 104 24.38 2.86 1.92
C GLU A 104 22.95 3.20 2.35
N GLN A 105 22.39 4.31 1.85
CA GLN A 105 21.00 4.68 2.12
C GLN A 105 19.99 3.71 1.49
N ALA A 106 20.31 3.16 0.31
CA ALA A 106 19.49 2.12 -0.32
C ALA A 106 19.43 0.86 0.53
N GLN A 107 20.59 0.42 1.05
CA GLN A 107 20.68 -0.74 1.92
C GLN A 107 19.90 -0.52 3.22
N GLU A 108 19.99 0.65 3.84
CA GLU A 108 19.20 0.99 5.03
C GLU A 108 17.69 0.90 4.77
N LEU A 109 17.22 1.39 3.62
CA LEU A 109 15.80 1.30 3.24
C LEU A 109 15.31 -0.14 3.08
N ILE A 110 16.14 -1.01 2.50
CA ILE A 110 15.83 -2.43 2.33
C ILE A 110 15.89 -3.17 3.66
N ASP A 111 16.90 -2.89 4.48
CA ASP A 111 17.07 -3.47 5.80
C ASP A 111 15.89 -3.14 6.72
N HIS A 112 15.36 -1.91 6.67
CA HIS A 112 14.18 -1.54 7.45
C HIS A 112 12.89 -2.28 7.07
N ILE A 113 12.76 -2.80 5.84
CA ILE A 113 11.62 -3.65 5.44
C ILE A 113 11.84 -5.10 5.87
N HIS A 114 13.08 -5.58 5.87
CA HIS A 114 13.42 -6.98 6.14
C HIS A 114 13.66 -7.29 7.61
N HIS A 115 14.23 -6.36 8.37
CA HIS A 115 14.22 -6.43 9.82
C HIS A 115 12.81 -6.06 10.27
N GLU A 116 12.04 -7.08 10.64
CA GLU A 116 10.78 -6.91 11.36
C GLU A 116 11.08 -6.20 12.68
N ASP A 117 11.11 -4.87 12.68
CA ASP A 117 11.19 -4.11 13.91
C ASP A 117 9.82 -4.22 14.60
N PRO A 118 9.73 -4.89 15.77
CA PRO A 118 8.48 -5.04 16.49
C PRO A 118 7.90 -3.69 16.98
N TYR A 119 8.61 -2.57 16.79
CA TYR A 119 8.20 -1.23 17.22
C TYR A 119 7.68 -0.30 16.11
N GLY A 120 7.48 -0.78 14.89
CA GLY A 120 6.35 -0.32 14.09
C GLY A 120 6.42 1.06 13.41
N ALA A 121 7.61 1.62 13.18
CA ALA A 121 7.76 2.78 12.30
C ALA A 121 9.18 2.89 11.75
N LEU A 122 9.30 3.11 10.43
CA LEU A 122 10.47 3.75 9.85
C LEU A 122 10.69 5.08 10.58
N PRO A 123 11.89 5.36 11.09
CA PRO A 123 12.18 6.62 11.73
C PRO A 123 11.89 7.77 10.76
N ALA A 124 10.94 8.64 11.12
CA ALA A 124 10.65 9.91 10.40
C ALA A 124 11.83 10.90 10.40
N HIS A 125 13.02 10.48 10.86
CA HIS A 125 14.21 11.29 11.06
C HIS A 125 15.40 10.88 10.17
N ALA A 126 15.19 10.09 9.12
CA ALA A 126 16.10 10.11 7.97
C ALA A 126 15.88 11.43 7.20
N GLY A 127 16.30 12.53 7.82
CA GLY A 127 16.24 13.86 7.24
C GLY A 127 17.30 14.02 6.18
N ILE A 128 16.87 14.39 4.97
CA ILE A 128 17.29 15.62 4.26
C ILE A 128 16.07 16.15 3.51
#